data_AF-A0A6P0YS39-F1
#
_entry.id   AF-A0A6P0YS39-F1
#
_cell.length_a   1.000
_cell.length_b   1.000
_cell.length_c   1.000
_cell.angle_alpha   90.00
_cell.angle_beta   90.00
_cell.angle_gamma   90.00
#
_symmetry.space_group_name_H-M   'P 1'
#
loop_
_entity.id
_entity.type
_entity.pdbx_description
1 polymer ?
#
loop_
_entity_poly.entity_id
_entity_poly.type
_entity_poly.pdbx_seq_one_letter_code
_entity_poly.pdbx_strand_id
1 'polypeptide(L)'
;MIAVDTNIIVRLLTQDDDTQYQRSLRLFEDHDIFIADTVILETEWVLRFAYKFRPRQICVALRNLMGLPNVYLMEAAVIEQALEWHENGLDFA
;
A
#
# COMPACT_ATOMS: atom_id res chain seq x y z
N MET A 1 -0.82 -15.52 -8.93
CA MET A 1 -0.51 -14.09 -8.74
C MET A 1 -1.61 -13.23 -9.32
N ILE A 2 -2.20 -12.34 -8.51
CA ILE A 2 -3.28 -11.42 -8.87
C ILE A 2 -2.75 -10.00 -8.72
N ALA A 3 -2.90 -9.17 -9.76
CA ALA A 3 -2.62 -7.75 -9.66
C ALA A 3 -3.78 -7.04 -8.95
N VAL A 4 -3.47 -6.21 -7.96
CA VAL A 4 -4.48 -5.46 -7.19
C VAL A 4 -4.41 -3.98 -7.48
N ASP A 5 -5.56 -3.31 -7.36
CA ASP A 5 -5.72 -1.88 -7.55
C ASP A 5 -5.66 -1.16 -6.18
N THR A 6 -5.48 0.15 -6.20
CA THR A 6 -5.37 1.04 -5.03
C THR A 6 -6.55 0.89 -4.09
N ASN A 7 -7.76 0.73 -4.63
CA ASN A 7 -8.95 0.57 -3.79
C ASN A 7 -8.84 -0.67 -2.87
N ILE A 8 -8.38 -1.82 -3.37
CA ILE A 8 -8.22 -3.04 -2.56
C ILE A 8 -7.24 -2.79 -1.41
N ILE A 9 -6.10 -2.15 -1.70
CA ILE A 9 -5.09 -1.85 -0.70
C ILE A 9 -5.63 -0.87 0.35
N VAL A 10 -6.32 0.19 -0.08
CA VAL A 10 -6.92 1.18 0.84
C VAL A 10 -7.94 0.51 1.76
N ARG A 11 -8.80 -0.38 1.23
CA ARG A 11 -9.76 -1.13 2.06
C ARG A 11 -9.07 -2.02 3.08
N LEU A 12 -7.98 -2.69 2.70
CA LEU A 12 -7.18 -3.52 3.60
C LEU A 12 -6.53 -2.67 4.72
N LEU A 13 -5.92 -1.54 4.37
CA LEU A 13 -5.12 -0.75 5.32
C LEU A 13 -5.97 0.11 6.26
N THR A 14 -7.14 0.59 5.81
CA THR A 14 -7.94 1.57 6.56
C THR A 14 -9.14 0.96 7.26
N GLN A 15 -9.61 -0.22 6.82
CA GLN A 15 -10.86 -0.85 7.29
C GLN A 15 -12.01 0.17 7.37
N ASP A 16 -12.14 1.03 6.37
CA ASP A 16 -13.17 2.07 6.37
C ASP A 16 -14.54 1.57 5.92
N ASP A 17 -14.59 0.39 5.30
CA ASP A 17 -15.79 -0.38 4.98
C ASP A 17 -15.53 -1.85 5.36
N ASP A 18 -16.26 -2.36 6.36
CA ASP A 18 -16.05 -3.72 6.88
C ASP A 18 -16.26 -4.80 5.82
N THR A 19 -17.23 -4.65 4.91
CA THR A 19 -17.52 -5.67 3.90
C THR A 19 -16.40 -5.73 2.86
N GLN A 20 -15.91 -4.57 2.43
CA GLN A 20 -14.82 -4.48 1.46
C GLN A 20 -13.47 -4.84 2.10
N TYR A 21 -13.25 -4.49 3.37
CA TYR A 21 -12.09 -4.94 4.14
C TYR A 21 -12.02 -6.46 4.18
N GLN A 22 -13.12 -7.13 4.57
CA GLN A 22 -13.13 -8.60 4.65
C GLN A 22 -12.86 -9.27 3.29
N ARG A 23 -13.32 -8.67 2.19
CA ARG A 23 -13.01 -9.16 0.84
C ARG A 23 -11.54 -8.96 0.47
N SER A 24 -10.98 -7.80 0.81
CA SER A 24 -9.57 -7.48 0.55
C SER A 24 -8.66 -8.35 1.41
N LEU A 25 -9.01 -8.57 2.67
CA LEU A 25 -8.29 -9.46 3.59
C LEU A 25 -8.22 -10.89 3.04
N ARG A 26 -9.36 -11.49 2.66
CA ARG A 26 -9.38 -12.84 2.07
C ARG A 26 -8.55 -12.93 0.80
N LEU A 27 -8.60 -11.92 -0.06
CA LEU A 27 -7.78 -11.87 -1.27
C LEU A 27 -6.28 -11.95 -0.92
N PHE A 28 -5.83 -11.22 0.11
CA PHE A 28 -4.45 -11.27 0.59
C PHE A 28 -4.11 -12.53 1.40
N GLU A 29 -5.08 -13.23 1.98
CA GLU A 29 -4.84 -14.52 2.66
C GLU A 29 -4.70 -15.68 1.66
N ASP A 30 -5.47 -15.65 0.56
CA ASP A 30 -5.63 -16.81 -0.33
C ASP A 30 -4.74 -16.77 -1.58
N HIS A 31 -4.10 -15.63 -1.89
CA HIS A 31 -3.41 -15.43 -3.17
C HIS A 31 -2.06 -14.72 -3.05
N ASP A 32 -1.16 -15.02 -3.99
CA ASP A 32 -0.02 -14.15 -4.29
C ASP A 32 -0.49 -12.84 -4.93
N ILE A 33 -0.07 -11.70 -4.38
CA ILE A 33 -0.49 -10.36 -4.76
C ILE A 33 0.65 -9.64 -5.49
N PHE A 34 0.36 -9.10 -6.66
CA PHE A 34 1.24 -8.18 -7.36
C PHE A 34 0.74 -6.73 -7.20
N ILE A 35 1.64 -5.82 -6.87
CA ILE A 35 1.35 -4.39 -6.75
C ILE A 35 2.28 -3.62 -7.70
N ALA A 36 1.67 -2.89 -8.64
CA ALA A 36 2.41 -2.04 -9.56
C ALA A 36 2.85 -0.72 -8.89
N ASP A 37 3.94 -0.13 -9.35
CA ASP A 37 4.48 1.10 -8.74
C ASP A 37 3.46 2.24 -8.75
N THR A 38 2.67 2.39 -9.81
CA THR A 38 1.61 3.41 -9.90
C THR A 38 0.52 3.23 -8.85
N VAL A 39 0.22 1.98 -8.48
CA VAL A 39 -0.76 1.66 -7.43
C VAL A 39 -0.23 2.11 -6.07
N ILE A 40 1.07 1.99 -5.82
CA ILE A 40 1.72 2.46 -4.58
C ILE A 40 1.69 3.99 -4.51
N LEU A 41 2.00 4.68 -5.60
CA LEU A 41 1.93 6.14 -5.70
C LEU A 41 0.51 6.63 -5.38
N GLU A 42 -0.50 6.03 -6.00
CA GLU A 42 -1.90 6.42 -5.77
C GLU A 42 -2.36 6.03 -4.36
N THR A 43 -1.95 4.87 -3.82
CA THR A 43 -2.25 4.50 -2.43
C THR A 43 -1.67 5.50 -1.44
N GLU A 44 -0.42 5.92 -1.59
CA GLU A 44 0.18 6.97 -0.74
C GLU A 44 -0.66 8.25 -0.81
N TRP A 45 -0.96 8.71 -2.02
CA TRP A 45 -1.73 9.92 -2.25
C TRP A 45 -3.12 9.83 -1.59
N VAL A 46 -3.84 8.71 -1.76
CA VAL A 46 -5.16 8.50 -1.14
C VAL A 46 -5.05 8.53 0.38
N LEU A 47 -4.08 7.82 0.97
CA LEU A 47 -3.90 7.79 2.43
C LEU A 47 -3.57 9.18 3.00
N ARG A 48 -2.73 9.95 2.30
CA ARG A 48 -2.35 11.31 2.70
C ARG A 48 -3.48 12.31 2.53
N PHE A 49 -4.11 12.35 1.37
CA PHE A 49 -5.08 13.39 1.03
C PHE A 49 -6.51 13.06 1.45
N ALA A 50 -6.98 11.83 1.31
CA ALA A 50 -8.33 11.45 1.69
C ALA A 50 -8.42 11.05 3.17
N TYR A 51 -7.51 10.20 3.64
CA TYR A 51 -7.52 9.68 5.02
C TYR A 51 -6.70 10.50 6.02
N LYS A 52 -5.95 11.51 5.55
CA LYS A 52 -5.17 12.43 6.39
C LYS A 52 -4.10 11.75 7.24
N PHE A 53 -3.57 10.61 6.77
CA PHE A 53 -2.46 9.95 7.43
C PHE A 53 -1.20 10.80 7.31
N ARG A 54 -0.35 10.77 8.32
CA ARG A 54 0.96 11.44 8.29
C ARG A 54 1.94 10.61 7.46
N PRO A 55 2.93 11.22 6.78
CA PRO A 55 3.95 10.52 5.97
C PRO A 55 4.53 9.28 6.65
N ARG A 56 4.93 9.41 7.93
CA ARG A 56 5.47 8.30 8.72
C ARG A 56 4.49 7.14 8.92
N GLN A 57 3.19 7.42 9.09
CA GLN A 57 2.17 6.37 9.22
C GLN A 57 2.00 5.63 7.89
N ILE A 58 2.04 6.36 6.78
CA ILE A 58 1.93 5.78 5.44
C ILE A 58 3.15 4.90 5.14
N CYS A 59 4.37 5.38 5.42
CA CYS A 59 5.59 4.61 5.23
C CYS A 59 5.57 3.30 6.02
N VAL A 60 5.15 3.33 7.29
CA VAL A 60 5.02 2.12 8.11
C VAL A 60 3.96 1.17 7.53
N ALA A 61 2.81 1.68 7.11
CA ALA A 61 1.74 0.86 6.53
C ALA A 61 2.18 0.18 5.22
N LEU A 62 2.84 0.92 4.32
CA LEU A 62 3.35 0.37 3.07
C LEU A 62 4.48 -0.63 3.30
N ARG A 63 5.43 -0.37 4.20
CA ARG A 63 6.47 -1.36 4.55
C ARG A 63 5.87 -2.65 5.12
N ASN A 64 4.86 -2.55 5.98
CA ASN A 64 4.18 -3.73 6.52
C ASN A 64 3.46 -4.52 5.41
N LEU A 65 2.78 -3.84 4.49
CA LEU A 65 2.10 -4.46 3.35
C LEU A 65 3.08 -5.19 2.44
N MET A 66 4.18 -4.52 2.07
CA MET A 66 5.19 -5.05 1.16
C MET A 66 6.09 -6.11 1.82
N GLY A 67 6.14 -6.14 3.14
CA GLY A 67 6.83 -7.17 3.92
C GLY A 67 6.05 -8.48 4.06
N LEU A 68 4.81 -8.55 3.54
CA LEU A 68 4.05 -9.80 3.51
C LEU A 68 4.70 -10.81 2.55
N PRO A 69 4.77 -12.10 2.92
CA PRO A 69 5.51 -13.11 2.15
C PRO A 69 4.91 -13.41 0.77
N ASN A 70 3.65 -13.04 0.55
CA ASN A 70 2.89 -13.25 -0.68
C ASN A 70 2.68 -11.95 -1.47
N VAL A 71 3.36 -10.85 -1.12
CA VAL A 71 3.28 -9.58 -1.85
C VAL A 71 4.53 -9.39 -2.69
N TYR A 72 4.33 -9.14 -3.97
CA TYR A 72 5.37 -8.97 -4.99
C TYR A 72 5.24 -7.59 -5.63
N LEU A 73 6.37 -6.88 -5.72
CA LEU A 73 6.44 -5.54 -6.30
C LEU A 73 7.15 -5.59 -7.65
N MET A 74 6.91 -4.58 -8.49
CA MET A 74 7.66 -4.42 -9.72
C MET A 74 9.12 -4.04 -9.44
N GLU A 75 9.35 -2.99 -8.63
CA GLU A 75 10.68 -2.48 -8.31
C GLU A 75 10.86 -2.25 -6.79
N ALA A 76 10.94 -3.33 -6.01
CA ALA A 76 10.91 -3.26 -4.53
C ALA A 76 11.99 -2.33 -3.92
N ALA A 77 13.20 -2.35 -4.47
CA ALA A 77 14.30 -1.53 -3.98
C ALA A 77 14.07 -0.03 -4.25
N VAL A 78 13.45 0.31 -5.38
CA VAL A 78 13.12 1.70 -5.73
C VAL A 78 12.03 2.23 -4.81
N ILE A 79 11.01 1.42 -4.53
CA ILE A 79 9.92 1.80 -3.62
C ILE A 79 10.46 2.00 -2.19
N GLU A 80 11.31 1.11 -1.68
CA GLU A 80 11.88 1.29 -0.33
C GLU A 80 12.69 2.59 -0.24
N GLN A 81 13.48 2.91 -1.26
CA GLN A 81 14.23 4.16 -1.31
C GLN A 81 13.31 5.39 -1.33
N ALA A 82 12.20 5.33 -2.08
CA ALA A 82 11.21 6.39 -2.13
C ALA A 82 10.52 6.59 -0.77
N LEU A 83 10.20 5.50 -0.05
CA LEU A 83 9.66 5.57 1.31
C LEU A 83 10.64 6.19 2.29
N GLU A 84 11.93 5.85 2.20
CA GLU A 84 12.97 6.47 3.03
C GLU A 84 13.05 7.99 2.77
N TRP A 85 13.07 8.42 1.51
CA TRP A 85 13.10 9.85 1.17
C TRP A 85 11.84 10.58 1.64
N HIS A 86 10.68 9.97 1.49
CA HIS A 86 9.42 10.56 1.92
C HIS A 86 9.31 10.68 3.44
N GLU A 87 9.77 9.66 4.17
CA GLU A 87 9.86 9.71 5.63
C GLU A 87 10.80 10.84 6.11
N ASN A 88 11.82 11.18 5.31
CA ASN A 88 12.74 12.28 5.53
C ASN A 88 12.27 13.64 4.97
N GLY A 89 11.03 13.74 4.49
CA GLY A 89 10.37 15.00 4.14
C GLY A 89 10.42 15.38 2.66
N LEU A 90 10.88 14.50 1.78
CA LEU A 90 10.61 14.66 0.34
C LEU A 90 9.14 14.37 0.04
N ASP A 91 8.63 14.98 -1.02
CA ASP A 91 7.32 14.62 -1.54
C ASP A 91 7.38 13.23 -2.19
N PHE A 92 6.29 12.45 -2.10
CA PHE A 92 6.26 11.09 -2.66
C PHE A 92 5.87 11.07 -4.15
N ALA A 93 4.91 11.93 -4.53
CA ALA A 93 4.37 12.11 -5.87
C ALA A 93 3.70 13.49 -5.99
#